data_AF-A0A937U903-F1
#
_entry.id   AF-A0A937U903-F1
#
_cell.length_a   1.000
_cell.length_b   1.000
_cell.length_c   1.000
_cell.angle_alpha   90.00
_cell.angle_beta   90.00
_cell.angle_gamma   90.00
#
_symmetry.space_group_name_H-M   'P 1'
#
loop_
_entity.id
_entity.type
_entity.pdbx_description
1 polymer ?
#
loop_
_entity_poly.entity_id
_entity_poly.type
_entity_poly.pdbx_seq_one_letter_code
_entity_poly.pdbx_strand_id
1 'polypeptide(L)'
;MESAIEKHGAPKHIISDQAKVFIGEVFAELLDSRNIKPRLGAIGKHGSISVTERVIKTLKYEWLKRTAIIKDFDHLTKLCDEFEDWYNTWRPHMTLNGLRPDDVYYVRKPEKPNRDSKTVPNNIERHLFPETRVTGYRLKDVA
;
A
#
# COMPACT_ATOMS: atom_id res chain seq x y z
N MET A 1 -4.74 -14.04 -0.67
CA MET A 1 -4.91 -13.81 -2.12
C MET A 1 -6.38 -13.78 -2.51
N GLU A 2 -7.15 -14.79 -2.14
CA GLU A 2 -8.58 -14.88 -2.48
C GLU A 2 -9.39 -13.66 -2.01
N SER A 3 -9.23 -13.24 -0.74
CA SER A 3 -9.87 -12.02 -0.22
C SER A 3 -9.56 -10.76 -1.05
N ALA A 4 -8.33 -10.63 -1.57
CA ALA A 4 -7.98 -9.51 -2.43
C ALA A 4 -8.66 -9.59 -3.80
N ILE A 5 -8.79 -10.79 -4.38
CA ILE A 5 -9.54 -11.02 -5.62
C ILE A 5 -11.02 -10.73 -5.44
N GLU A 6 -11.60 -11.14 -4.30
CA GLU A 6 -13.00 -10.88 -3.98
C GLU A 6 -13.27 -9.38 -3.84
N LYS A 7 -12.38 -8.65 -3.14
CA LYS A 7 -12.52 -7.21 -2.90
C LYS A 7 -12.21 -6.35 -4.13
N HIS A 8 -11.24 -6.75 -4.96
CA HIS A 8 -10.65 -5.90 -6.01
C HIS A 8 -10.75 -6.45 -7.43
N GLY A 9 -11.27 -7.66 -7.59
CA GLY A 9 -11.27 -8.40 -8.85
C GLY A 9 -9.94 -9.11 -9.15
N ALA A 10 -9.99 -10.10 -10.05
CA ALA A 10 -8.80 -10.82 -10.49
C ALA A 10 -7.94 -9.95 -11.43
N PRO A 11 -6.66 -9.72 -11.11
CA PRO A 11 -5.78 -8.95 -11.99
C PRO A 11 -5.36 -9.76 -13.21
N LYS A 12 -5.03 -9.08 -14.32
CA LYS A 12 -4.48 -9.75 -15.51
C LYS A 12 -3.13 -10.44 -15.23
N HIS A 13 -2.32 -9.86 -14.35
CA HIS A 13 -1.02 -10.41 -13.97
C HIS A 13 -0.76 -10.26 -12.48
N ILE A 14 -0.03 -11.21 -11.91
CA ILE A 14 0.59 -11.09 -10.58
C ILE A 14 2.10 -11.12 -10.74
N ILE A 15 2.78 -10.22 -10.03
CA ILE A 15 4.23 -10.17 -10.01
C ILE A 15 4.72 -10.62 -8.64
N SER A 16 5.59 -11.63 -8.60
CA SER A 16 6.20 -12.14 -7.37
C SER A 16 7.70 -12.38 -7.55
N ASP A 17 8.41 -12.68 -6.47
CA ASP A 17 9.73 -13.26 -6.54
C ASP A 17 9.65 -14.77 -6.91
N GLN A 18 10.82 -15.42 -6.95
CA GLN A 18 10.96 -16.83 -7.26
C GLN A 18 10.95 -17.75 -6.02
N ALA A 19 10.35 -17.32 -4.90
CA ALA A 19 10.20 -18.19 -3.75
C ALA A 19 9.34 -19.41 -4.09
N LYS A 20 9.64 -20.57 -3.48
CA LYS A 20 8.96 -21.84 -3.76
C LYS A 20 7.44 -21.77 -3.62
N VAL A 21 6.96 -20.96 -2.68
CA VAL A 21 5.53 -20.68 -2.45
C VAL A 21 4.83 -20.12 -3.69
N PHE A 22 5.53 -19.38 -4.55
CA PHE A 22 4.97 -18.79 -5.78
C PHE A 22 5.25 -19.60 -7.06
N ILE A 23 6.01 -20.69 -6.96
CA ILE A 23 6.36 -21.58 -8.09
C ILE A 23 5.68 -22.95 -7.97
N GLY A 24 5.14 -23.30 -6.79
CA GLY A 24 4.45 -24.57 -6.58
C GLY A 24 3.16 -24.72 -7.38
N GLU A 25 2.80 -25.98 -7.65
CA GLU A 25 1.62 -26.38 -8.44
C GLU A 25 0.32 -25.79 -7.87
N VAL A 26 0.12 -25.87 -6.56
CA VAL A 26 -1.08 -25.32 -5.88
C VAL A 26 -1.27 -23.83 -6.17
N PHE A 27 -0.18 -23.04 -6.23
CA PHE A 27 -0.28 -21.63 -6.55
C PHE A 27 -0.60 -21.42 -8.03
N ALA A 28 0.04 -22.18 -8.92
CA ALA A 28 -0.24 -22.12 -10.36
C ALA A 28 -1.70 -22.47 -10.68
N GLU A 29 -2.24 -23.54 -10.08
CA GLU A 29 -3.64 -23.95 -10.23
C GLU A 29 -4.62 -22.86 -9.78
N LEU A 30 -4.34 -22.21 -8.64
CA LEU A 30 -5.14 -21.08 -8.17
C LEU A 30 -5.14 -19.93 -9.18
N LEU A 31 -3.99 -19.58 -9.76
CA LEU A 31 -3.88 -18.54 -10.77
C LEU A 31 -4.67 -18.87 -12.04
N ASP A 32 -4.52 -20.11 -12.53
CA ASP A 32 -5.19 -20.58 -13.74
C ASP A 32 -6.71 -20.61 -13.57
N SER A 33 -7.21 -21.05 -12.41
CA SER A 33 -8.65 -21.04 -12.08
C SER A 33 -9.29 -19.65 -12.11
N ARG A 34 -8.46 -18.60 -11.98
CA ARG A 34 -8.87 -17.19 -11.99
C ARG A 34 -8.38 -16.43 -13.23
N ASN A 35 -7.78 -17.12 -14.22
CA ASN A 35 -7.21 -16.55 -15.43
C ASN A 35 -6.15 -15.43 -15.17
N ILE A 36 -5.36 -15.60 -14.10
CA ILE A 36 -4.31 -14.66 -13.70
C ILE A 36 -2.97 -15.16 -14.23
N LYS A 37 -2.19 -14.29 -14.88
CA LYS A 37 -0.88 -14.68 -15.45
C LYS A 37 0.27 -14.35 -14.49
N PRO A 38 1.05 -15.33 -14.00
CA PRO A 38 2.22 -15.03 -13.17
C PRO A 38 3.33 -14.35 -13.97
N ARG A 39 4.05 -13.44 -13.33
CA ARG A 39 5.29 -12.83 -13.81
C ARG A 39 6.31 -12.84 -12.69
N LEU A 40 7.38 -13.60 -12.86
CA LEU A 40 8.42 -13.69 -11.85
C LEU A 40 9.44 -12.57 -12.05
N GLY A 41 9.88 -11.95 -10.95
CA GLY A 41 11.05 -11.07 -10.98
C GLY A 41 12.26 -11.83 -11.49
N ALA A 42 12.99 -11.22 -12.43
CA ALA A 42 14.19 -11.83 -12.97
C ALA A 42 15.31 -11.81 -11.92
N ILE A 43 16.00 -12.95 -11.75
CA ILE A 43 17.10 -13.09 -10.80
C ILE A 43 18.19 -12.05 -11.13
N GLY A 44 18.63 -11.31 -10.11
CA GLY A 44 19.64 -10.27 -10.26
C GLY A 44 19.14 -8.97 -10.91
N LYS A 45 17.88 -8.90 -11.37
CA LYS A 45 17.27 -7.65 -11.87
C LYS A 45 16.37 -7.03 -10.82
N HIS A 46 16.43 -5.70 -10.75
CA HIS A 46 15.70 -4.91 -9.76
C HIS A 46 14.49 -4.27 -10.46
N GLY A 47 13.42 -4.01 -9.71
CA GLY A 47 12.30 -3.19 -10.18
C GLY A 47 10.95 -3.90 -10.19
N SER A 48 10.87 -5.15 -10.66
CA SER A 48 9.58 -5.86 -10.83
C SER A 48 8.79 -5.99 -9.52
N ILE A 49 9.49 -6.17 -8.40
CA ILE A 49 8.92 -6.29 -7.05
C ILE A 49 9.21 -5.07 -6.17
N SER A 50 9.82 -4.03 -6.73
CA SER A 50 10.31 -2.87 -5.95
C SER A 50 9.21 -2.09 -5.24
N VAL A 51 7.99 -2.11 -5.79
CA VAL A 51 6.80 -1.52 -5.15
C VAL A 51 6.47 -2.27 -3.86
N THR A 52 6.38 -3.60 -3.92
CA THR A 52 6.13 -4.46 -2.76
C THR A 52 7.24 -4.33 -1.71
N GLU A 53 8.50 -4.34 -2.13
CA GLU A 53 9.65 -4.13 -1.24
C GLU A 53 9.59 -2.77 -0.54
N ARG A 54 9.17 -1.71 -1.26
CA ARG A 54 9.00 -0.38 -0.69
C ARG A 54 7.90 -0.36 0.37
N VAL A 55 6.74 -0.97 0.10
CA VAL A 55 5.63 -1.08 1.07
C VAL A 55 6.11 -1.79 2.33
N ILE A 56 6.77 -2.95 2.19
CA ILE A 56 7.29 -3.74 3.32
C ILE A 56 8.33 -2.94 4.12
N LYS A 57 9.23 -2.22 3.44
CA LYS A 57 10.20 -1.35 4.10
C LYS A 57 9.50 -0.25 4.91
N THR A 58 8.50 0.40 4.34
CA THR A 58 7.73 1.44 5.04
C THR A 58 6.97 0.85 6.24
N LEU A 59 6.31 -0.30 6.11
CA LEU A 59 5.69 -1.02 7.23
C LEU A 59 6.69 -1.30 8.35
N LYS A 60 7.86 -1.85 8.03
CA LYS A 60 8.83 -2.23 9.06
C LYS A 60 9.43 -1.01 9.76
N TYR A 61 9.91 -0.03 8.99
CA TYR A 61 10.79 1.01 9.53
C TYR A 61 10.08 2.32 9.83
N GLU A 62 9.02 2.65 9.11
CA GLU A 62 8.25 3.88 9.34
C GLU A 62 7.02 3.65 10.22
N TRP A 63 6.55 2.40 10.34
CA TRP A 63 5.37 2.05 11.13
C TRP A 63 5.70 1.20 12.36
N LEU A 64 6.00 -0.09 12.20
CA LEU A 64 6.16 -1.03 13.32
C LEU A 64 7.32 -0.67 14.26
N LYS A 65 8.43 -0.16 13.72
CA LYS A 65 9.56 0.33 14.54
C LYS A 65 9.23 1.56 15.41
N ARG A 66 8.13 2.25 15.15
CA ARG A 66 7.66 3.38 15.97
C ARG A 66 6.79 2.94 17.13
N THR A 67 6.24 1.73 17.08
CA THR A 67 5.48 1.15 18.19
C THR A 67 6.46 0.71 19.28
N ALA A 68 6.27 1.23 20.49
CA ALA A 68 7.17 0.94 21.60
C ALA A 68 7.14 -0.55 22.01
N ILE A 69 5.93 -1.13 22.07
CA ILE A 69 5.70 -2.53 22.47
C ILE A 69 4.57 -3.10 21.62
N ILE A 70 4.84 -4.23 20.95
CA ILE A 70 3.81 -5.07 20.33
C ILE A 70 3.44 -6.13 21.38
N LYS A 71 2.16 -6.18 21.75
CA LYS A 71 1.70 -6.87 22.96
C LYS A 71 1.45 -8.36 22.70
N ASP A 72 0.73 -8.62 21.62
CA ASP A 72 0.27 -9.94 21.18
C ASP A 72 -0.05 -9.88 19.67
N PHE A 73 -0.55 -11.00 19.12
CA PHE A 73 -0.91 -11.12 17.72
C PHE A 73 -2.11 -10.24 17.32
N ASP A 74 -3.07 -10.02 18.22
CA ASP A 74 -4.24 -9.18 17.95
C ASP A 74 -3.81 -7.71 17.83
N HIS A 75 -2.91 -7.27 18.71
CA HIS A 75 -2.30 -5.95 18.62
C HIS A 75 -1.49 -5.80 17.33
N LEU A 76 -0.70 -6.81 16.94
CA LEU A 76 0.02 -6.76 15.66
C LEU A 76 -0.92 -6.66 14.46
N THR A 77 -2.02 -7.41 14.48
CA THR A 77 -3.02 -7.40 13.41
C THR A 77 -3.65 -6.01 13.30
N LYS A 78 -4.05 -5.42 14.42
CA LYS A 78 -4.56 -4.04 14.47
C LYS A 78 -3.54 -3.03 13.93
N LEU A 79 -2.25 -3.17 14.27
CA LEU A 79 -1.20 -2.29 13.75
C LEU A 79 -1.05 -2.43 12.22
N CYS A 80 -1.24 -3.63 11.67
CA CYS A 80 -1.23 -3.86 10.22
C CYS A 80 -2.46 -3.23 9.54
N ASP A 81 -3.64 -3.30 10.17
CA ASP A 81 -4.87 -2.68 9.65
C ASP A 81 -4.75 -1.13 9.65
N GLU A 82 -4.24 -0.55 10.75
CA GLU A 82 -3.98 0.89 10.83
C GLU A 82 -2.88 1.33 9.84
N PHE A 83 -1.89 0.46 9.57
CA PHE A 83 -0.91 0.71 8.52
C PHE A 83 -1.55 0.75 7.13
N GLU A 84 -2.45 -0.19 6.82
CA GLU A 84 -3.16 -0.21 5.53
C GLU A 84 -3.94 1.09 5.33
N ASP A 85 -4.71 1.52 6.35
CA ASP A 85 -5.43 2.79 6.30
C ASP A 85 -4.47 3.97 6.13
N TRP A 86 -3.45 4.09 6.98
CA TRP A 86 -2.49 5.19 6.87
C TRP A 86 -1.81 5.23 5.49
N TYR A 87 -1.30 4.10 5.01
CA TYR A 87 -0.52 4.02 3.78
C TYR A 87 -1.36 4.38 2.54
N ASN A 88 -2.61 3.91 2.50
CA ASN A 88 -3.50 4.05 1.36
C ASN A 88 -4.35 5.33 1.40
N THR A 89 -4.76 5.79 2.58
CA THR A 89 -5.76 6.87 2.73
C THR A 89 -5.22 8.13 3.41
N TRP A 90 -4.06 8.10 4.08
CA TRP A 90 -3.51 9.28 4.78
C TRP A 90 -2.06 9.62 4.46
N ARG A 91 -1.40 8.87 3.58
CA ARG A 91 0.01 9.11 3.24
C ARG A 91 0.12 9.57 1.79
N PRO A 92 0.42 10.85 1.53
CA PRO A 92 0.84 11.32 0.22
C PRO A 92 2.15 10.64 -0.23
N HIS A 93 2.24 10.22 -1.50
CA HIS A 93 3.45 9.59 -2.04
C HIS A 93 4.09 10.47 -3.11
N MET A 94 5.41 10.70 -2.98
CA MET A 94 6.17 11.46 -3.96
C MET A 94 6.12 10.83 -5.37
N THR A 95 6.18 9.50 -5.46
CA THR A 95 6.08 8.76 -6.73
C THR A 95 4.71 8.89 -7.38
N LEU A 96 3.69 9.29 -6.63
CA LEU A 96 2.33 9.54 -7.11
C LEU A 96 2.02 11.05 -7.17
N ASN A 97 3.05 11.90 -7.29
CA ASN A 97 2.91 13.37 -7.34
C ASN A 97 2.13 13.96 -6.15
N GLY A 98 2.30 13.38 -4.96
CA GLY A 98 1.62 13.81 -3.73
C GLY A 98 0.20 13.27 -3.59
N LEU A 99 -0.28 12.42 -4.51
CA LEU A 99 -1.51 11.66 -4.34
C LEU A 99 -1.29 10.45 -3.41
N ARG A 100 -2.39 9.95 -2.86
CA ARG A 100 -2.42 8.72 -2.08
C ARG A 100 -2.71 7.52 -3.00
N PRO A 101 -2.37 6.28 -2.60
CA PRO A 101 -2.66 5.09 -3.40
C PRO A 101 -4.15 4.96 -3.74
N ASP A 102 -5.04 5.25 -2.79
CA ASP A 102 -6.49 5.19 -3.02
C ASP A 102 -6.98 6.23 -4.03
N ASP A 103 -6.40 7.43 -4.04
CA ASP A 103 -6.73 8.48 -5.02
C ASP A 103 -6.49 7.98 -6.46
N VAL A 104 -5.39 7.25 -6.64
CA VAL A 104 -4.99 6.70 -7.94
C VAL A 104 -5.82 5.45 -8.27
N TYR A 105 -6.00 4.55 -7.30
CA TYR A 105 -6.69 3.28 -7.50
C TYR A 105 -8.18 3.47 -7.79
N TYR A 106 -8.88 4.32 -7.04
CA TYR A 106 -10.30 4.62 -7.23
C TYR A 106 -10.57 5.78 -8.21
N VAL A 107 -9.51 6.34 -8.82
CA VAL A 107 -9.61 7.49 -9.75
C VAL A 107 -10.29 8.71 -9.10
N ARG A 108 -10.04 8.91 -7.80
CA ARG A 108 -10.52 10.05 -7.00
C ARG A 108 -9.36 11.01 -6.78
N LYS A 109 -9.08 11.86 -7.77
CA LYS A 109 -7.92 12.76 -7.72
C LYS A 109 -8.36 14.11 -7.15
N PRO A 110 -8.08 14.42 -5.88
CA PRO A 110 -8.36 15.75 -5.35
C PRO A 110 -7.55 16.79 -6.10
N GLU A 111 -8.08 18.02 -6.16
CA GLU A 111 -7.33 19.14 -6.71
C GLU A 111 -6.14 19.44 -5.79
N LYS A 112 -4.95 19.16 -6.31
CA LYS A 112 -3.69 19.38 -5.60
C LYS A 112 -3.18 20.80 -5.85
N PRO A 113 -2.55 21.45 -4.86
CA PRO A 113 -1.85 22.70 -5.11
C PRO A 113 -0.73 22.49 -6.14
N ASN A 114 -0.40 23.56 -6.87
CA ASN A 114 0.79 23.58 -7.71
C ASN A 114 2.05 23.42 -6.87
N ARG A 115 3.09 22.82 -7.45
CA ARG A 115 4.34 22.51 -6.74
C ARG A 115 5.07 23.77 -6.22
N ASP A 116 4.87 24.89 -6.90
CA ASP A 116 5.39 26.21 -6.61
C ASP A 116 4.41 27.08 -5.80
N SER A 117 3.27 26.53 -5.37
CA SER A 117 2.33 27.22 -4.49
C SER A 117 3.02 27.65 -3.20
N LYS A 118 2.96 28.95 -2.91
CA LYS A 118 3.46 29.53 -1.64
C LYS A 118 2.42 29.46 -0.52
N THR A 119 1.20 29.03 -0.83
CA THR A 119 0.10 28.90 0.11
C THR A 119 -0.22 27.43 0.36
N VAL A 120 -0.39 27.08 1.63
CA VAL A 120 -0.86 25.75 2.04
C VAL A 120 -2.39 25.70 1.87
N PRO A 121 -2.95 24.65 1.23
CA PRO A 121 -4.39 24.50 1.12
C PRO A 121 -5.07 24.48 2.50
N ASN A 122 -6.17 25.21 2.65
CA ASN A 122 -6.95 25.27 3.90
C ASN A 122 -7.78 24.00 4.16
N ASN A 123 -7.84 23.08 3.19
CA ASN A 123 -8.64 21.86 3.23
C ASN A 123 -7.81 20.60 3.51
N ILE A 124 -6.66 20.72 4.19
CA ILE A 124 -5.88 19.56 4.63
C ILE A 124 -6.47 18.99 5.92
N GLU A 125 -6.88 17.72 5.87
CA GLU A 125 -7.21 16.94 7.06
C GLU A 125 -5.97 16.27 7.63
N ARG A 126 -5.98 16.08 8.95
CA ARG A 126 -4.90 15.44 9.71
C ARG A 126 -5.48 14.32 10.56
N HIS A 127 -4.79 13.20 10.63
CA HIS A 127 -5.14 12.08 11.50
C HIS A 127 -3.91 11.63 12.28
N LEU A 128 -4.04 11.52 13.61
CA LEU A 128 -2.97 11.02 14.48
C LEU A 128 -3.23 9.54 14.77
N PHE A 129 -2.30 8.68 14.37
CA PHE A 129 -2.28 7.27 14.72
C PHE A 129 -1.57 7.11 16.07
N PRO A 130 -2.28 6.83 17.17
CA PRO A 130 -1.73 6.96 18.52
C PRO A 130 -0.61 5.96 18.83
N GLU A 131 -0.75 4.72 18.40
CA GLU A 131 0.20 3.63 18.69
C GLU A 131 1.59 3.89 18.09
N THR A 132 1.65 4.47 16.89
CA THR A 132 2.91 4.79 16.18
C THR A 132 3.31 6.26 16.30
N ARG A 133 2.41 7.11 16.83
CA ARG A 133 2.52 8.57 16.87
C ARG A 133 2.79 9.19 15.49
N VAL A 134 2.35 8.52 14.42
CA VAL A 134 2.44 9.02 13.05
C VAL A 134 1.26 9.94 12.78
N THR A 135 1.50 11.08 12.14
CA THR A 135 0.44 11.95 11.63
C THR A 135 0.30 11.75 10.13
N GLY A 136 -0.90 11.35 9.70
CA GLY A 136 -1.30 11.30 8.30
C GLY A 136 -1.98 12.59 7.84
N TYR A 137 -1.96 12.83 6.54
CA TYR A 137 -2.50 14.01 5.87
C TYR A 137 -3.27 13.62 4.62
N ARG A 138 -4.41 14.27 4.37
CA ARG A 138 -5.12 14.18 3.10
C ARG A 138 -5.80 15.49 2.75
N LEU A 139 -6.04 15.72 1.47
CA LEU A 139 -6.92 16.80 1.04
C LEU A 139 -8.38 16.36 1.25
N LYS A 140 -9.26 17.25 1.71
CA LYS A 140 -10.70 17.01 1.68
C LYS A 140 -11.13 16.81 0.24
N ASP A 141 -11.98 15.80 0.03
CA ASP A 141 -12.72 15.67 -1.22
C ASP A 141 -13.55 16.95 -1.40
N VAL A 142 -13.44 17.56 -2.58
CA VAL A 142 -14.35 18.64 -2.97
C VAL A 142 -15.69 17.95 -3.23
N ALA A 143 -16.69 18.25 -2.41
CA ALA A 143 -18.05 17.73 -2.55
C ALA A 143 -18.66 18.07 -3.92
#